data_AF-A0A6G3XBZ2-F1
#
_entry.id   AF-A0A6G3XBZ2-F1
#
_cell.length_a   1.000
_cell.length_b   1.000
_cell.length_c   1.000
_cell.angle_alpha   90.00
_cell.angle_beta   90.00
_cell.angle_gamma   90.00
#
_symmetry.space_group_name_H-M   'P 1'
#
loop_
_entity.id
_entity.type
_entity.pdbx_description
1 polymer ?
#
loop_
_entity_poly.entity_id
_entity_poly.type
_entity_poly.pdbx_seq_one_letter_code
_entity_poly.pdbx_strand_id
1 'polypeptide(L)'
;TPLLDAPSIDDPAKKVRDTLRPGIIEMGQFDGDPVWIMYYAYTVYGVWYSQTALEKLDATYPETWDDMLALCAKAKKKGIAGWTYPGKHPYYLPFSLYPFIAKIGGVEVLDAIDNLEPKAWEHPAVKAA
;
A
#
# COMPACT_ATOMS: atom_id res chain seq x y z
N THR A 1 -15.24 13.90 -20.16
CA THR A 1 -16.06 12.93 -20.91
C THR A 1 -17.51 13.15 -20.51
N PRO A 2 -18.52 12.79 -21.33
CA PRO A 2 -19.93 13.04 -21.01
C PRO A 2 -20.33 12.57 -19.60
N LEU A 3 -19.82 11.43 -19.14
CA LEU A 3 -20.02 10.92 -17.78
C LEU A 3 -19.41 11.85 -16.70
N LEU A 4 -18.14 12.20 -16.83
CA LEU A 4 -17.43 13.02 -15.84
C LEU A 4 -17.94 14.46 -15.77
N ASP A 5 -18.53 14.95 -16.85
CA ASP A 5 -19.13 16.29 -16.95
C ASP A 5 -20.61 16.34 -16.59
N ALA A 6 -21.25 15.18 -16.40
CA ALA A 6 -22.65 15.10 -16.00
C ALA A 6 -22.86 15.62 -14.56
N PRO A 7 -24.06 16.16 -14.25
CA PRO A 7 -24.46 16.45 -12.88
C PRO A 7 -24.39 15.20 -11.99
N SER A 8 -23.97 15.36 -10.74
CA SER A 8 -24.07 14.31 -9.72
C SER A 8 -25.54 14.06 -9.36
N ILE A 9 -25.85 12.81 -8.99
CA ILE A 9 -27.21 12.39 -8.60
C ILE A 9 -27.65 13.02 -7.28
N ASP A 10 -26.73 13.15 -6.31
CA ASP A 10 -27.02 13.66 -4.97
C ASP A 10 -27.03 15.19 -4.90
N ASP A 11 -26.22 15.84 -5.75
CA ASP A 11 -26.12 17.30 -5.85
C ASP A 11 -25.96 17.70 -7.33
N PRO A 12 -27.07 18.02 -8.03
CA PRO A 12 -27.04 18.37 -9.45
C PRO A 12 -26.27 19.66 -9.79
N ALA A 13 -25.87 20.46 -8.79
CA ALA A 13 -25.02 21.63 -9.00
C ALA A 13 -23.53 21.26 -9.15
N LYS A 14 -23.14 20.03 -8.80
CA LYS A 14 -21.77 19.51 -8.95
C LYS A 14 -21.68 18.54 -10.11
N LYS A 15 -20.52 18.50 -10.78
CA LYS A 15 -20.25 17.45 -11.77
C LYS A 15 -19.75 16.19 -11.08
N VAL A 16 -19.94 15.04 -11.72
CA VAL A 16 -19.42 13.75 -11.23
C VAL A 16 -17.92 13.83 -10.91
N ARG A 17 -17.11 14.46 -11.77
CA ARG A 17 -15.66 14.60 -11.54
C ARG A 17 -15.31 15.32 -10.23
N ASP A 18 -16.14 16.28 -9.80
CA ASP A 18 -15.87 17.11 -8.64
C ASP A 18 -16.20 16.38 -7.32
N THR A 19 -16.89 15.24 -7.41
CA THR A 19 -17.24 14.41 -6.25
C THR A 19 -16.25 13.27 -6.02
N LEU A 20 -15.30 13.04 -6.93
CA LEU A 20 -14.34 11.95 -6.84
C LEU A 20 -13.14 12.35 -5.96
N ARG A 21 -12.50 11.34 -5.35
CA ARG A 21 -11.22 11.58 -4.66
C ARG A 21 -10.14 11.94 -5.69
N PRO A 22 -9.15 12.78 -5.33
CA PRO A 22 -8.03 13.08 -6.21
C PRO A 22 -7.35 11.79 -6.72
N GLY A 23 -6.97 11.78 -8.00
CA GLY A 23 -6.30 10.64 -8.64
C GLY A 23 -7.21 9.59 -9.26
N ILE A 24 -8.52 9.55 -8.93
CA ILE A 24 -9.42 8.49 -9.44
C ILE A 24 -9.61 8.56 -10.95
N ILE A 25 -9.65 9.77 -11.52
CA ILE A 25 -9.80 9.96 -12.96
C ILE A 25 -8.54 9.48 -13.66
N GLU A 26 -7.38 9.92 -13.18
CA GLU A 26 -6.06 9.62 -13.72
C GLU A 26 -5.78 8.12 -13.69
N MET A 27 -6.14 7.43 -12.62
CA MET A 27 -6.00 5.97 -12.52
C MET A 27 -6.83 5.21 -13.57
N GLY A 28 -7.96 5.79 -14.00
CA GLY A 28 -8.85 5.20 -15.00
C GLY A 28 -8.47 5.53 -16.44
N GLN A 29 -7.45 6.36 -16.65
CA GLN A 29 -7.00 6.79 -17.98
C GLN A 29 -6.04 5.78 -18.59
N PHE A 30 -6.35 5.35 -19.82
CA PHE A 30 -5.49 4.48 -20.60
C PHE A 30 -5.45 4.99 -22.05
N ASP A 31 -4.26 4.95 -22.66
CA ASP A 31 -3.99 5.49 -24.01
C ASP A 31 -4.31 6.99 -24.16
N GLY A 32 -3.94 7.78 -23.15
CA GLY A 32 -4.12 9.24 -23.10
C GLY A 32 -5.28 9.67 -22.21
N ASP A 33 -6.03 10.69 -22.64
CA ASP A 33 -7.11 11.29 -21.85
C ASP A 33 -8.38 10.45 -21.60
N PRO A 34 -8.75 9.44 -22.43
CA PRO A 34 -9.98 8.68 -22.20
C PRO A 34 -9.96 7.89 -20.89
N VAL A 35 -11.03 8.03 -20.10
CA VAL A 35 -11.27 7.23 -18.89
C VAL A 35 -12.04 5.98 -19.25
N TRP A 36 -11.41 4.82 -19.14
CA TRP A 36 -12.01 3.53 -19.46
C TRP A 36 -12.51 2.77 -18.22
N ILE A 37 -11.95 3.08 -17.05
CA ILE A 37 -12.26 2.39 -15.79
C ILE A 37 -12.67 3.42 -14.74
N MET A 38 -13.81 3.20 -14.09
CA MET A 38 -14.23 3.98 -12.93
C MET A 38 -13.92 3.21 -11.64
N TYR A 39 -12.87 3.62 -10.94
CA TYR A 39 -12.51 3.05 -9.64
C TYR A 39 -13.47 3.57 -8.56
N TYR A 40 -14.44 2.74 -8.19
CA TYR A 40 -15.42 3.06 -7.15
C TYR A 40 -14.99 2.58 -5.74
N ALA A 41 -13.95 1.75 -5.67
CA ALA A 41 -13.36 1.27 -4.42
C ALA A 41 -11.93 1.81 -4.29
N TYR A 42 -11.58 2.24 -3.08
CA TYR A 42 -10.24 2.69 -2.73
C TYR A 42 -9.69 1.82 -1.61
N THR A 43 -8.62 1.08 -1.89
CA THR A 43 -8.00 0.14 -0.95
C THR A 43 -6.65 0.67 -0.51
N VAL A 44 -6.42 0.72 0.80
CA VAL A 44 -5.11 0.99 1.40
C VAL A 44 -4.62 -0.29 2.05
N TYR A 45 -3.39 -0.68 1.72
CA TYR A 45 -2.70 -1.79 2.38
C TYR A 45 -1.87 -1.27 3.55
N GLY A 46 -1.82 -2.05 4.62
CA GLY A 46 -1.06 -1.71 5.82
C GLY A 46 -0.85 -2.93 6.72
N VAL A 47 -0.02 -2.74 7.74
CA VAL A 47 0.28 -3.76 8.74
C VAL A 47 -0.76 -3.68 9.84
N TRP A 48 -1.56 -4.74 9.98
CA TRP A 48 -2.48 -4.88 11.10
C TRP A 48 -1.76 -5.45 12.32
N TYR A 49 -2.11 -4.98 13.51
CA TYR A 49 -1.53 -5.46 14.77
C TYR A 49 -2.61 -5.76 15.80
N SER A 50 -2.28 -6.62 16.77
CA SER A 50 -3.15 -6.93 17.91
C SER A 50 -2.73 -6.12 19.13
N GLN A 51 -3.56 -5.16 19.53
CA GLN A 51 -3.32 -4.37 20.75
C GLN A 51 -3.19 -5.27 21.99
N THR A 52 -4.06 -6.27 22.13
CA THR A 52 -3.97 -7.25 23.23
C THR A 52 -2.66 -8.03 23.24
N ALA A 53 -2.08 -8.34 22.07
CA ALA A 53 -0.79 -9.02 22.01
C ALA A 53 0.35 -8.09 22.48
N LEU A 54 0.30 -6.80 22.10
CA LEU A 54 1.26 -5.80 22.56
C LEU A 54 1.19 -5.59 24.09
N GLU A 55 -0.03 -5.52 24.65
CA GLU A 55 -0.25 -5.42 26.10
C GLU A 55 0.34 -6.64 26.86
N LYS A 56 0.11 -7.86 26.36
CA LYS A 56 0.71 -9.10 26.93
C LYS A 56 2.24 -9.11 26.84
N LEU A 57 2.79 -8.35 25.89
CA LEU A 57 4.22 -8.17 25.73
C LEU A 57 4.74 -6.96 26.48
N ASP A 58 3.91 -6.15 27.14
CA ASP A 58 4.32 -4.88 27.75
C ASP A 58 5.10 -4.03 26.74
N ALA A 59 4.45 -3.73 25.61
CA ALA A 59 5.03 -3.02 24.49
C ALA A 59 4.00 -2.10 23.83
N THR A 60 4.47 -1.07 23.13
CA THR A 60 3.68 -0.24 22.22
C THR A 60 3.93 -0.65 20.77
N TYR A 61 3.14 -0.11 19.84
CA TYR A 61 3.41 -0.32 18.43
C TYR A 61 4.77 0.29 18.05
N PRO A 62 5.65 -0.45 17.34
CA PRO A 62 6.97 0.03 16.98
C PRO A 62 6.90 1.05 15.84
N GLU A 63 7.64 2.16 15.97
CA GLU A 63 7.66 3.23 14.96
C GLU A 63 8.83 3.09 13.97
N THR A 64 9.82 2.25 14.29
CA THR A 64 10.98 1.95 13.46
C THR A 64 11.10 0.46 13.16
N TRP A 65 11.90 0.12 12.15
CA TRP A 65 12.15 -1.27 11.80
C TRP A 65 12.96 -2.00 12.89
N ASP A 66 13.93 -1.32 13.50
CA ASP A 66 14.72 -1.90 14.59
C ASP A 66 13.84 -2.20 15.82
N ASP A 67 12.91 -1.30 16.16
CA ASP A 67 11.92 -1.53 17.21
C ASP A 67 10.98 -2.70 16.87
N MET A 68 10.58 -2.82 15.60
CA MET A 68 9.78 -3.95 15.12
C MET A 68 10.53 -5.28 15.29
N LEU A 69 11.82 -5.33 14.94
CA LEU A 69 12.66 -6.52 15.12
C LEU A 69 12.84 -6.86 16.62
N ALA A 70 13.08 -5.86 17.47
CA ALA A 70 13.17 -6.03 18.91
C ALA A 70 11.87 -6.57 19.51
N LEU A 71 10.72 -6.05 19.08
CA LEU A 71 9.40 -6.54 19.46
C LEU A 71 9.19 -7.99 19.00
N CYS A 72 9.56 -8.33 17.77
CA CYS A 72 9.48 -9.70 17.26
C CYS A 72 10.34 -10.67 18.09
N ALA A 73 11.54 -10.26 18.49
CA ALA A 73 12.40 -11.04 19.37
C ALA A 73 11.77 -11.24 20.76
N LYS A 74 11.13 -10.21 21.32
CA LYS A 74 10.37 -10.29 22.59
C LYS A 74 9.17 -11.24 22.47
N ALA A 75 8.41 -11.15 21.38
CA ALA A 75 7.27 -12.01 21.08
C ALA A 75 7.69 -13.48 20.99
N LYS A 76 8.78 -13.76 20.26
CA LYS A 76 9.31 -15.12 20.08
C LYS A 76 9.68 -15.79 21.41
N LYS A 77 10.23 -15.05 22.37
CA LYS A 77 10.53 -15.57 23.72
C LYS A 77 9.28 -16.03 24.49
N LYS A 78 8.10 -15.52 24.12
CA LYS A 78 6.80 -15.92 24.68
C LYS A 78 6.01 -16.88 23.78
N GLY A 79 6.64 -17.44 22.74
CA GLY A 79 5.97 -18.34 21.79
C GLY A 79 4.97 -17.66 20.86
N ILE A 80 5.06 -16.33 20.70
CA ILE A 80 4.19 -15.54 19.82
C ILE A 80 4.99 -15.20 18.55
N ALA A 81 4.40 -15.45 17.38
CA ALA A 81 4.98 -15.01 16.11
C ALA A 81 4.84 -13.48 15.96
N GLY A 82 5.93 -12.78 15.64
CA GLY A 82 5.92 -11.33 15.48
C GLY A 82 5.17 -10.85 14.24
N TRP A 83 5.18 -11.66 13.17
CA TRP A 83 4.43 -11.45 11.94
C TRP A 83 3.72 -12.73 11.55
N THR A 84 2.51 -12.58 11.00
CA THR A 84 1.75 -13.71 10.45
C THR A 84 1.15 -13.31 9.11
N TYR A 85 1.11 -14.27 8.19
CA TYR A 85 0.43 -14.15 6.91
C TYR A 85 0.04 -15.57 6.44
N PRO A 86 -1.01 -15.72 5.63
CA PRO A 86 -1.41 -17.03 5.14
C PRO A 86 -0.38 -17.54 4.12
N GLY A 87 0.45 -18.51 4.52
CA GLY A 87 1.55 -19.02 3.69
C GLY A 87 1.13 -19.84 2.46
N LYS A 88 -0.14 -20.22 2.33
CA LYS A 88 -0.64 -20.97 1.17
C LYS A 88 -0.60 -20.14 -0.12
N HIS A 89 -0.80 -18.83 -0.01
CA HIS A 89 -0.74 -17.88 -1.12
C HIS A 89 0.15 -16.71 -0.69
N PRO A 90 1.40 -16.63 -1.18
CA PRO A 90 2.41 -15.69 -0.66
C PRO A 90 2.15 -14.22 -1.06
N TYR A 91 0.93 -13.88 -1.46
CA TYR A 91 0.56 -12.58 -2.03
C TYR A 91 0.60 -11.42 -1.03
N TYR A 92 0.50 -11.70 0.27
CA TYR A 92 0.34 -10.65 1.30
C TYR A 92 1.65 -10.01 1.76
N LEU A 93 2.76 -10.74 1.71
CA LEU A 93 4.05 -10.21 2.15
C LEU A 93 4.56 -9.06 1.25
N PRO A 94 4.43 -9.14 -0.09
CA PRO A 94 4.75 -8.02 -0.98
C PRO A 94 4.08 -6.68 -0.62
N PHE A 95 2.87 -6.70 -0.04
CA PHE A 95 2.18 -5.47 0.37
C PHE A 95 2.88 -4.70 1.49
N SER A 96 3.73 -5.36 2.27
CA SER A 96 4.60 -4.68 3.24
C SER A 96 5.98 -4.40 2.65
N LEU A 97 6.48 -5.25 1.75
CA LEU A 97 7.80 -5.11 1.13
C LEU A 97 7.90 -3.90 0.19
N TYR A 98 6.94 -3.69 -0.71
CA TYR A 98 7.00 -2.57 -1.68
C TYR A 98 7.07 -1.19 -1.00
N PRO A 99 6.27 -0.91 0.05
CA PRO A 99 6.45 0.32 0.82
C PRO A 99 7.83 0.48 1.44
N PHE A 100 8.51 -0.61 1.87
CA PHE A 100 9.89 -0.51 2.37
C PHE A 100 10.87 -0.14 1.26
N ILE A 101 10.74 -0.74 0.08
CA ILE A 101 11.55 -0.40 -1.10
C ILE A 101 11.39 1.09 -1.42
N ALA A 102 10.15 1.59 -1.47
CA ALA A 102 9.88 3.01 -1.71
C ALA A 102 10.41 3.92 -0.60
N LYS A 103 10.29 3.52 0.68
CA LYS A 103 10.79 4.30 1.81
C LYS A 103 12.32 4.42 1.81
N ILE A 104 13.03 3.41 1.29
CA ILE A 104 14.49 3.39 1.21
C ILE A 104 14.99 4.08 -0.07
N GLY A 105 14.36 3.79 -1.21
CA GLY A 105 14.87 4.15 -2.54
C GLY A 105 14.11 5.25 -3.29
N GLY A 106 12.92 5.64 -2.83
CA GLY A 106 12.02 6.56 -3.53
C GLY A 106 10.95 5.84 -4.36
N VAL A 107 9.93 6.60 -4.80
CA VAL A 107 8.82 6.08 -5.63
C VAL A 107 9.30 5.66 -7.01
N GLU A 108 10.37 6.27 -7.49
CA GLU A 108 10.99 6.06 -8.80
C GLU A 108 11.52 4.63 -8.93
N VAL A 109 11.91 3.99 -7.82
CA VAL A 109 12.31 2.58 -7.81
C VAL A 109 11.10 1.68 -8.06
N LEU A 110 9.93 2.02 -7.51
CA LEU A 110 8.71 1.29 -7.79
C LEU A 110 8.25 1.50 -9.24
N ASP A 111 8.34 2.73 -9.75
CA ASP A 111 8.00 3.04 -11.13
C ASP A 111 8.86 2.25 -12.11
N ALA A 112 10.18 2.15 -11.88
CA ALA A 112 11.08 1.35 -12.71
C ALA A 112 10.73 -0.15 -12.66
N ILE A 113 10.31 -0.65 -11.48
CA ILE A 113 9.85 -2.04 -11.33
C ILE A 113 8.55 -2.28 -12.10
N ASP A 114 7.57 -1.37 -11.99
CA ASP A 114 6.25 -1.50 -12.62
C ASP A 114 6.34 -1.35 -14.14
N ASN A 115 7.22 -0.46 -14.63
CA ASN A 115 7.52 -0.29 -16.05
C ASN A 115 8.43 -1.38 -16.64
N LEU A 116 8.81 -2.39 -15.84
CA LEU A 116 9.66 -3.51 -16.24
C LEU A 116 11.02 -3.05 -16.81
N GLU A 117 11.57 -1.97 -16.27
CA GLU A 117 12.85 -1.45 -16.72
C GLU A 117 13.97 -2.48 -16.50
N PRO A 118 14.93 -2.59 -17.42
CA PRO A 118 16.04 -3.51 -17.25
C PRO A 118 16.77 -3.27 -15.92
N LYS A 119 16.95 -4.35 -15.14
CA LYS A 119 17.65 -4.34 -13.84
C LYS A 119 16.97 -3.54 -12.72
N ALA A 120 15.70 -3.15 -12.84
CA ALA A 120 14.99 -2.44 -11.77
C ALA A 120 15.05 -3.18 -10.42
N TRP A 121 14.94 -4.52 -10.45
CA TRP A 121 15.04 -5.38 -9.27
C TRP A 121 16.45 -5.50 -8.66
N GLU A 122 17.50 -5.04 -9.35
CA GLU A 122 18.87 -5.03 -8.83
C GLU A 122 19.18 -3.77 -8.00
N HIS A 123 18.23 -2.82 -7.92
CA HIS A 123 18.42 -1.58 -7.17
C HIS A 123 18.75 -1.88 -5.69
N PRO A 124 19.73 -1.19 -5.05
CA PRO A 124 20.15 -1.48 -3.68
C PRO A 124 19.01 -1.47 -2.66
N ALA A 125 17.99 -0.62 -2.86
CA ALA A 125 16.80 -0.56 -1.99
C ALA A 125 16.00 -1.88 -1.97
N VAL A 126 15.96 -2.62 -3.09
CA VAL A 126 15.27 -3.92 -3.18
C VAL A 126 15.94 -4.96 -2.29
N LYS A 127 17.28 -4.93 -2.21
CA LYS A 127 18.05 -5.84 -1.36
C LYS A 127 18.00 -5.45 0.12
N ALA A 128 17.83 -4.16 0.41
CA ALA A 128 17.81 -3.63 1.77
C ALA A 128 16.44 -3.77 2.45
N ALA A 129 15.36 -3.78 1.67
CA ALA A 129 14.00 -4.04 2.13
C ALA A 129 13.78 -5.52 2.49
#